data_AF-A0A1U8A2G2-F1
#
_entry.id   AF-A0A1U8A2G2-F1
#
_cell.length_a   1.000
_cell.length_b   1.000
_cell.length_c   1.000
_cell.angle_alpha   90.00
_cell.angle_beta   90.00
_cell.angle_gamma   90.00
#
_symmetry.space_group_name_H-M   'P 1'
#
loop_
_entity.id
_entity.type
_entity.pdbx_description
1 polymer ?
#
loop_
_entity_poly.entity_id
_entity_poly.type
_entity_poly.pdbx_seq_one_letter_code
_entity_poly.pdbx_strand_id
1 'polypeptide(L)'
;MGSKDSCRTELRTAIRQLSDRCLYSASKWASEQLVGIEQDPAKFTPSHTRFQRGSSSIRRRFRTNDIPSTPAAGVSYTTTPVPEEDEIVDSDCYLLAKSYFDCREYRRAAHALRDQTGKKAVFLRCYALFLAGEKRKEEEMIELDGPLGKSDAVNHELVSLERELSAYRKSGNIDPFGLYLYGLVLKENGHEDLSRNVLVESVNSYPWNWSAWSELQSLCTTIDILNTLNLKNHWMKDFFLASAYQGLRMHSESLSKYEYLQGTFTFSNYIQAQIAKAQYSLREFEQVEVIFEELLRNDPYRVEDMDMYSNVLYAKECFSALSYLAHRVFLTDKYQPESCCIIGNYYSLKGQHEKSVVYFRRALKLNKNYLSAWTLMGHEYVEMKNIPAAIDAYRRAVDIDPCDYRAWYGLGQAYEMMCMPFYALYYFQKSVYLQPNDSRLWIAMAQCYEAEQLHMLEEAIKCYKRAANCNDREAIALHQLAKLHNELGRSEEAAFYYKKDLERMEDEDREGPNMVEALLFLATHCKAQKRFEEAEVYCTRLLDYTGPEKETAKSLLRGMRAAQSGLPSMDVEHFPP
;
A
#
# COMPACT_ATOMS: atom_id res chain seq x y z
N MET A 1 -24.91 17.85 -22.78
CA MET A 1 -24.34 18.44 -21.54
C MET A 1 -23.99 17.26 -20.66
N GLY A 2 -22.69 16.93 -20.59
CA GLY A 2 -22.20 15.57 -20.34
C GLY A 2 -22.23 15.14 -18.87
N SER A 3 -22.11 13.82 -18.65
CA SER A 3 -22.00 13.17 -17.33
C SER A 3 -21.09 13.91 -16.34
N LYS A 4 -19.98 14.50 -16.83
CA LYS A 4 -19.02 15.30 -16.03
C LYS A 4 -19.66 16.55 -15.36
N ASP A 5 -20.55 17.26 -16.04
CA ASP A 5 -21.18 18.47 -15.49
C ASP A 5 -22.25 18.12 -14.43
N SER A 6 -22.97 17.01 -14.59
CA SER A 6 -23.89 16.50 -13.56
C SER A 6 -23.14 16.16 -12.28
N CYS A 7 -22.06 15.37 -12.41
CA CYS A 7 -21.21 14.98 -11.28
C CYS A 7 -20.66 16.22 -10.55
N ARG A 8 -20.24 17.25 -11.30
CA ARG A 8 -19.76 18.51 -10.74
C ARG A 8 -20.82 19.25 -9.93
N THR A 9 -22.07 19.31 -10.41
CA THR A 9 -23.17 19.95 -9.68
C THR A 9 -23.52 19.18 -8.40
N GLU A 10 -23.58 17.86 -8.49
CA GLU A 10 -23.85 16.96 -7.36
C GLU A 10 -22.75 17.06 -6.28
N LEU A 11 -21.47 17.06 -6.69
CA LEU A 11 -20.36 17.21 -5.75
C LEU A 11 -20.39 18.56 -5.03
N ARG A 12 -20.72 19.66 -5.73
CA ARG A 12 -20.82 21.00 -5.10
C ARG A 12 -21.93 21.06 -4.05
N THR A 13 -23.08 20.44 -4.30
CA THR A 13 -24.16 20.39 -3.31
C THR A 13 -23.78 19.48 -2.14
N ALA A 14 -23.14 18.34 -2.41
CA ALA A 14 -22.68 17.42 -1.39
C ALA A 14 -21.63 18.04 -0.45
N ILE A 15 -20.63 18.75 -0.99
CA ILE A 15 -19.59 19.44 -0.21
C ILE A 15 -20.22 20.40 0.81
N ARG A 16 -21.23 21.18 0.39
CA ARG A 16 -21.95 22.09 1.31
C ARG A 16 -22.69 21.32 2.39
N GLN A 17 -23.43 20.27 2.03
CA GLN A 17 -24.20 19.48 2.98
C GLN A 17 -23.33 18.71 4.00
N LEU A 18 -22.17 18.22 3.56
CA LEU A 18 -21.17 17.54 4.39
C LEU A 18 -20.45 18.53 5.32
N SER A 19 -20.00 19.67 4.78
CA SER A 19 -19.35 20.74 5.56
C SER A 19 -20.30 21.36 6.59
N ASP A 20 -21.57 21.45 6.24
CA ASP A 20 -22.59 21.91 7.18
C ASP A 20 -22.71 21.02 8.39
N ARG A 21 -22.55 19.71 8.21
CA ARG A 21 -22.60 18.68 9.25
C ARG A 21 -21.23 18.36 9.86
N CYS A 22 -20.21 19.14 9.55
CA CYS A 22 -18.83 18.97 10.03
C CYS A 22 -18.18 17.62 9.67
N LEU A 23 -18.65 16.96 8.61
CA LEU A 23 -18.02 15.77 8.04
C LEU A 23 -16.86 16.19 7.12
N TYR A 24 -15.79 16.71 7.74
CA TYR A 24 -14.69 17.36 7.03
C TYR A 24 -13.88 16.43 6.13
N SER A 25 -13.70 15.16 6.53
CA SER A 25 -12.98 14.17 5.70
C SER A 25 -13.73 13.84 4.42
N ALA A 26 -15.03 13.55 4.51
CA ALA A 26 -15.88 13.33 3.34
C ALA A 26 -15.98 14.59 2.45
N SER A 27 -16.09 15.77 3.05
CA SER A 27 -16.11 17.05 2.33
C SER A 27 -14.80 17.32 1.59
N LYS A 28 -13.65 17.07 2.24
CA LYS A 28 -12.31 17.17 1.64
C LYS A 28 -12.22 16.25 0.43
N TRP A 29 -12.54 14.97 0.60
CA TRP A 29 -12.48 13.98 -0.48
C TRP A 29 -13.37 14.37 -1.67
N ALA A 30 -14.61 14.79 -1.40
CA ALA A 30 -15.54 15.24 -2.44
C ALA A 30 -15.03 16.50 -3.17
N SER A 31 -14.37 17.40 -2.45
CA SER A 31 -13.74 18.61 -3.02
C SER A 31 -12.54 18.27 -3.90
N GLU A 32 -11.71 17.31 -3.50
CA GLU A 32 -10.60 16.80 -4.32
C GLU A 32 -11.11 16.16 -5.61
N GLN A 33 -12.16 15.34 -5.54
CA GLN A 33 -12.77 14.75 -6.74
C GLN A 33 -13.38 15.82 -7.65
N LEU A 34 -14.02 16.85 -7.08
CA LEU A 34 -14.58 17.97 -7.84
C LEU A 34 -13.51 18.72 -8.65
N VAL A 35 -12.35 18.98 -8.05
CA VAL A 35 -11.20 19.62 -8.72
C VAL A 35 -10.58 18.69 -9.76
N GLY A 36 -10.61 17.38 -9.51
CA GLY A 36 -10.12 16.35 -10.43
C GLY A 36 -10.91 16.21 -11.74
N ILE A 37 -12.14 16.74 -11.83
CA ILE A 37 -12.93 16.74 -13.08
C ILE A 37 -12.44 17.88 -14.00
N GLU A 38 -11.92 17.51 -15.18
CA GLU A 38 -11.50 18.43 -16.24
C GLU A 38 -12.49 19.60 -16.45
N GLN A 39 -11.98 20.82 -16.33
CA GLN A 39 -12.76 22.05 -16.49
C GLN A 39 -12.62 22.57 -17.93
N ASP A 40 -13.70 23.13 -18.48
CA ASP A 40 -13.67 23.83 -19.76
C ASP A 40 -12.57 24.90 -19.74
N PRO A 41 -11.53 24.79 -20.60
CA PRO A 41 -10.44 25.77 -20.63
C PRO A 41 -10.91 27.20 -20.92
N ALA A 42 -12.07 27.34 -21.58
CA ALA A 42 -12.68 28.62 -21.91
C ALA A 42 -13.34 29.33 -20.71
N LYS A 43 -13.67 28.61 -19.62
CA LYS A 43 -14.33 29.16 -18.42
C LYS A 43 -13.39 29.34 -17.23
N PHE A 44 -12.25 28.65 -17.24
CA PHE A 44 -11.27 28.69 -16.16
C PHE A 44 -9.89 28.96 -16.77
N THR A 45 -9.46 30.22 -16.74
CA THR A 45 -8.04 30.58 -16.81
C THR A 45 -7.54 30.73 -15.38
N PRO A 46 -6.98 29.67 -14.76
CA PRO A 46 -6.27 29.86 -13.51
C PRO A 46 -5.03 30.68 -13.82
N SER A 47 -4.90 31.85 -13.22
CA SER A 47 -3.78 32.78 -13.43
C SER A 47 -2.41 32.23 -13.02
N HIS A 48 -2.31 30.98 -12.52
CA HIS A 48 -1.03 30.40 -12.12
C HIS A 48 -0.83 28.90 -12.37
N THR A 49 -1.67 28.22 -13.16
CA THR A 49 -1.35 26.83 -13.54
C THR A 49 -1.54 26.59 -15.03
N ARG A 50 -0.50 25.99 -15.61
CA ARG A 50 -0.47 25.25 -16.89
C ARG A 50 -0.09 26.08 -18.14
N PHE A 51 1.20 26.01 -18.46
CA PHE A 51 1.80 26.12 -19.80
C PHE A 51 1.35 27.28 -20.73
N GLN A 52 2.06 28.41 -20.68
CA GLN A 52 2.38 29.13 -21.92
C GLN A 52 3.60 28.47 -22.58
N ARG A 53 3.38 27.65 -23.61
CA ARG A 53 4.40 27.41 -24.64
C ARG A 53 4.38 28.62 -25.58
N GLY A 54 5.52 29.31 -25.66
CA GLY A 54 5.98 30.10 -26.80
C GLY A 54 4.98 31.05 -27.46
N SER A 55 4.99 32.32 -27.05
CA SER A 55 5.31 33.42 -27.95
C SER A 55 5.29 34.74 -27.19
N SER A 56 6.32 35.52 -27.46
CA SER A 56 6.45 36.93 -27.14
C SER A 56 5.21 37.73 -27.59
N SER A 57 4.66 38.56 -26.71
CA SER A 57 4.49 39.99 -27.00
C SER A 57 3.86 40.74 -25.83
N ILE A 58 4.62 41.73 -25.38
CA ILE A 58 4.17 42.97 -24.77
C ILE A 58 2.90 43.49 -25.47
N ARG A 59 1.83 43.73 -24.71
CA ARG A 59 0.97 44.92 -24.84
C ARG A 59 0.11 45.13 -23.61
N ARG A 60 0.56 46.07 -22.76
CA ARG A 60 -0.31 46.86 -21.89
C ARG A 60 -1.40 47.51 -22.73
N ARG A 61 -2.67 47.36 -22.33
CA ARG A 61 -3.70 48.37 -22.58
C ARG A 61 -4.49 48.57 -21.30
N PHE A 62 -4.24 49.71 -20.68
CA PHE A 62 -5.20 50.38 -19.81
C PHE A 62 -6.50 50.60 -20.59
N ARG A 63 -7.64 50.19 -20.04
CA ARG A 63 -8.94 50.80 -20.35
C ARG A 63 -9.62 51.17 -19.05
N THR A 64 -9.81 52.47 -18.93
CA THR A 64 -10.55 53.24 -17.95
C THR A 64 -12.05 53.07 -18.11
N ASN A 65 -12.77 53.17 -16.98
CA ASN A 65 -14.16 53.56 -16.80
C ASN A 65 -15.23 52.85 -17.66
N ASP A 66 -15.99 51.97 -17.02
CA ASP A 66 -17.44 51.85 -17.28
C ASP A 66 -18.16 51.64 -15.95
N ILE A 67 -19.01 52.62 -15.62
CA ILE A 67 -19.93 52.64 -14.47
C ILE A 67 -21.19 51.90 -14.90
N PRO A 68 -21.68 50.86 -14.21
CA PRO A 68 -23.01 50.34 -14.45
C PRO A 68 -24.03 51.25 -13.73
N SER A 69 -24.82 51.94 -14.55
CA SER A 69 -26.03 52.67 -14.18
C SER A 69 -27.02 51.80 -13.41
N THR A 70 -27.56 52.35 -12.33
CA THR A 70 -28.70 51.84 -11.56
C THR A 70 -29.95 51.70 -12.43
N PRO A 71 -30.67 50.56 -12.43
CA PRO A 71 -32.05 50.53 -12.89
C PRO A 71 -32.96 51.02 -11.77
N ALA A 72 -33.70 52.09 -12.03
CA ALA A 72 -34.80 52.53 -11.19
C ALA A 72 -36.11 51.84 -11.62
N ALA A 73 -36.95 51.61 -10.61
CA ALA A 73 -38.38 51.26 -10.65
C ALA A 73 -38.76 49.78 -10.76
N GLY A 74 -39.44 49.30 -9.71
CA GLY A 74 -40.37 48.18 -9.80
C GLY A 74 -40.07 46.95 -8.94
N VAL A 75 -39.55 47.10 -7.71
CA VAL A 75 -39.50 45.95 -6.78
C VAL A 75 -40.89 45.76 -6.18
N SER A 76 -41.66 44.86 -6.78
CA SER A 76 -42.76 44.17 -6.10
C SER A 76 -42.18 43.53 -4.84
N TYR A 77 -42.67 43.93 -3.66
CA TYR A 77 -42.38 43.24 -2.40
C TYR A 77 -43.01 41.84 -2.48
N THR A 78 -42.31 40.90 -3.11
CA THR A 78 -42.50 39.50 -2.79
C THR A 78 -42.00 39.33 -1.37
N THR A 79 -42.94 39.26 -0.43
CA THR A 79 -42.73 38.86 0.95
C THR A 79 -41.79 37.66 0.94
N THR A 80 -40.55 37.88 1.40
CA THR A 80 -39.69 36.78 1.84
C THR A 80 -40.49 35.99 2.87
N PRO A 81 -40.64 34.66 2.73
CA PRO A 81 -41.22 33.86 3.79
C PRO A 81 -40.39 34.13 5.03
N VAL A 82 -41.01 34.69 6.07
CA VAL A 82 -40.39 34.83 7.38
C VAL A 82 -40.30 33.40 7.91
N PRO A 83 -39.08 32.86 8.16
CA PRO A 83 -38.95 31.56 8.81
C PRO A 83 -39.65 31.64 10.18
N GLU A 84 -40.37 30.59 10.56
CA GLU A 84 -41.01 30.49 11.86
C GLU A 84 -39.93 30.64 12.97
N GLU A 85 -40.25 31.28 14.10
CA GLU A 85 -39.27 31.62 15.15
C GLU A 85 -38.48 30.39 15.65
N ASP A 86 -39.10 29.20 15.62
CA ASP A 86 -38.46 27.93 15.98
C ASP A 86 -37.37 27.48 14.97
N GLU A 87 -37.48 27.80 13.67
CA GLU A 87 -36.41 27.54 12.69
C GLU A 87 -35.20 28.49 12.87
N ILE A 88 -35.43 29.67 13.45
CA ILE A 88 -34.39 30.68 13.73
C ILE A 88 -33.62 30.31 15.01
N VAL A 89 -34.33 29.92 16.07
CA VAL A 89 -33.70 29.49 17.34
C VAL A 89 -32.91 28.19 17.16
N ASP A 90 -33.44 27.25 16.37
CA ASP A 90 -32.70 26.04 16.02
C ASP A 90 -31.45 26.36 15.18
N SER A 91 -31.51 27.40 14.34
CA SER A 91 -30.38 27.90 13.57
C SER A 91 -29.29 28.55 14.44
N ASP A 92 -29.65 29.35 15.44
CA ASP A 92 -28.68 30.05 16.30
C ASP A 92 -27.92 29.08 17.22
N CYS A 93 -28.65 28.15 17.85
CA CYS A 93 -28.04 27.09 18.66
C CYS A 93 -27.13 26.21 17.80
N TYR A 94 -27.52 25.94 16.55
CA TYR A 94 -26.72 25.19 15.59
C TYR A 94 -25.42 25.90 15.22
N LEU A 95 -25.46 27.20 14.92
CA LEU A 95 -24.28 27.98 14.60
C LEU A 95 -23.30 28.03 15.78
N LEU A 96 -23.81 28.22 17.00
CA LEU A 96 -22.98 28.17 18.20
C LEU A 96 -22.34 26.80 18.39
N ALA A 97 -23.12 25.73 18.28
CA ALA A 97 -22.61 24.37 18.41
C ALA A 97 -21.57 24.03 17.34
N LYS A 98 -21.78 24.46 16.10
CA LYS A 98 -20.82 24.32 15.00
C LYS A 98 -19.51 25.05 15.32
N SER A 99 -19.57 26.27 15.86
CA SER A 99 -18.37 27.01 16.27
C SER A 99 -17.58 26.29 17.38
N TYR A 100 -18.28 25.71 18.36
CA TYR A 100 -17.65 24.86 19.38
C TYR A 100 -17.04 23.59 18.80
N PHE A 101 -17.74 22.96 17.85
CA PHE A 101 -17.25 21.77 17.14
C PHE A 101 -15.95 22.07 16.40
N ASP A 102 -15.88 23.20 15.69
CA ASP A 102 -14.72 23.63 14.93
C ASP A 102 -13.51 23.93 15.84
N CYS A 103 -13.78 24.39 17.06
CA CYS A 103 -12.77 24.57 18.11
C CYS A 103 -12.39 23.25 18.83
N ARG A 104 -12.93 22.10 18.40
CA ARG A 104 -12.77 20.76 19.02
C ARG A 104 -13.29 20.67 20.47
N GLU A 105 -14.26 21.51 20.81
CA GLU A 105 -14.95 21.53 22.11
C GLU A 105 -16.25 20.70 22.05
N TYR A 106 -16.10 19.41 21.74
CA TYR A 106 -17.23 18.56 21.36
C TYR A 106 -18.34 18.45 22.41
N ARG A 107 -18.02 18.37 23.70
CA ARG A 107 -19.04 18.32 24.77
C ARG A 107 -19.84 19.61 24.88
N ARG A 108 -19.22 20.78 24.63
CA ARG A 108 -19.93 22.07 24.62
C ARG A 108 -20.85 22.17 23.41
N ALA A 109 -20.40 21.70 22.25
CA ALA A 109 -21.24 21.59 21.06
C ALA A 109 -22.46 20.70 21.31
N ALA A 110 -22.27 19.52 21.91
CA ALA A 110 -23.36 18.63 22.25
C ALA A 110 -24.34 19.25 23.27
N HIS A 111 -23.82 19.93 24.30
CA HIS A 111 -24.63 20.60 25.31
C HIS A 111 -25.49 21.75 24.74
N ALA A 112 -24.94 22.51 23.78
CA ALA A 112 -25.67 23.58 23.10
C ALA A 112 -26.87 23.06 22.27
N LEU A 113 -26.83 21.78 21.85
CA LEU A 113 -27.88 21.15 21.05
C LEU A 113 -28.78 20.20 21.84
N ARG A 114 -28.72 20.20 23.18
CA ARG A 114 -29.42 19.19 23.99
C ARG A 114 -30.95 19.21 23.83
N ASP A 115 -31.54 20.39 23.64
CA ASP A 115 -32.99 20.62 23.60
C ASP A 115 -33.53 20.64 22.15
N GLN A 116 -32.64 20.42 21.18
CA GLN A 116 -32.88 20.60 19.75
C GLN A 116 -33.37 19.30 19.11
N THR A 117 -34.45 19.37 18.33
CA THR A 117 -35.06 18.17 17.72
C THR A 117 -34.86 18.07 16.21
N GLY A 118 -34.37 19.14 15.57
CA GLY A 118 -34.06 19.14 14.14
C GLY A 118 -33.02 18.07 13.77
N LYS A 119 -33.26 17.35 12.65
CA LYS A 119 -32.40 16.24 12.20
C LYS A 119 -30.90 16.61 12.11
N LYS A 120 -30.61 17.83 11.64
CA LYS A 120 -29.25 18.37 11.53
C LYS A 120 -28.60 18.58 12.91
N ALA A 121 -29.36 19.11 13.86
CA ALA A 121 -28.91 19.36 15.23
C ALA A 121 -28.72 18.05 16.00
N VAL A 122 -29.66 17.11 15.91
CA VAL A 122 -29.55 15.77 16.50
C VAL A 122 -28.31 15.06 15.97
N PHE A 123 -28.07 15.08 14.65
CA PHE A 123 -26.85 14.50 14.07
C PHE A 123 -25.58 15.14 14.66
N LEU A 124 -25.47 16.48 14.64
CA LEU A 124 -24.25 17.16 15.11
C LEU A 124 -24.02 16.93 16.61
N ARG A 125 -25.09 16.88 17.42
CA ARG A 125 -25.02 16.55 18.84
C ARG A 125 -24.46 15.14 19.06
N CYS A 126 -25.07 14.14 18.43
CA CYS A 126 -24.65 12.74 18.58
C CYS A 126 -23.23 12.53 18.05
N TYR A 127 -22.88 13.17 16.93
CA TYR A 127 -21.54 13.10 16.35
C TYR A 127 -20.50 13.77 17.25
N ALA A 128 -20.82 14.91 17.85
CA ALA A 128 -19.94 15.55 18.83
C ALA A 128 -19.74 14.69 20.08
N LEU A 129 -20.79 14.06 20.62
CA LEU A 129 -20.64 13.12 21.74
C LEU A 129 -19.77 11.92 21.37
N PHE A 130 -19.97 11.35 20.17
CA PHE A 130 -19.14 10.27 19.66
C PHE A 130 -17.65 10.66 19.64
N LEU A 131 -17.32 11.81 19.04
CA LEU A 131 -15.93 12.32 18.99
C LEU A 131 -15.37 12.71 20.35
N ALA A 132 -16.20 13.22 21.27
CA ALA A 132 -15.79 13.48 22.65
C ALA A 132 -15.39 12.19 23.38
N GLY A 133 -16.13 11.10 23.09
CA GLY A 133 -15.85 9.77 23.59
C GLY A 133 -14.58 9.16 23.00
N GLU A 134 -14.38 9.26 21.69
CA GLU A 134 -13.14 8.79 21.03
C GLU A 134 -11.92 9.57 21.53
N LYS A 135 -12.03 10.90 21.65
CA LYS A 135 -10.94 11.73 22.21
C LYS A 135 -10.56 11.28 23.62
N ARG A 136 -11.55 10.99 24.48
CA ARG A 136 -11.30 10.53 25.84
C ARG A 136 -10.67 9.14 25.86
N LYS A 137 -11.15 8.23 25.01
CA LYS A 137 -10.55 6.90 24.80
C LYS A 137 -9.08 7.05 24.42
N GLU A 138 -8.74 7.90 23.45
CA GLU A 138 -7.35 8.17 23.06
C GLU A 138 -6.50 8.73 24.22
N GLU A 139 -7.03 9.69 24.99
CA GLU A 139 -6.34 10.25 26.17
C GLU A 139 -6.07 9.18 27.24
N GLU A 140 -7.07 8.37 27.57
CA GLU A 140 -6.95 7.26 28.53
C GLU A 140 -5.97 6.19 28.01
N MET A 141 -5.99 5.89 26.71
CA MET A 141 -5.01 5.00 26.07
C MET A 141 -3.57 5.54 26.13
N ILE A 142 -3.36 6.85 26.27
CA ILE A 142 -2.03 7.46 26.42
C ILE A 142 -1.60 7.46 27.89
N GLU A 143 -2.52 7.67 28.82
CA GLU A 143 -2.25 7.75 30.27
C GLU A 143 -2.01 6.38 30.91
N LEU A 144 -2.78 5.35 30.53
CA LEU A 144 -2.70 4.01 31.09
C LEU A 144 -1.49 3.21 30.60
N ASP A 145 -0.92 3.58 29.45
CA ASP A 145 0.11 2.77 28.81
C ASP A 145 1.53 3.14 29.27
N GLY A 146 2.19 2.18 29.91
CA GLY A 146 3.62 1.96 29.71
C GLY A 146 3.91 1.64 28.23
N PRO A 147 5.18 1.48 27.81
CA PRO A 147 5.61 1.78 26.45
C PRO A 147 4.75 1.25 25.29
N LEU A 148 4.12 0.07 25.38
CA LEU A 148 3.42 -0.60 24.27
C LEU A 148 2.35 -1.64 24.72
N GLY A 149 1.55 -1.36 25.75
CA GLY A 149 0.51 -2.28 26.28
C GLY A 149 -0.82 -2.27 25.51
N LYS A 150 -1.67 -3.27 25.74
CA LYS A 150 -3.05 -3.33 25.25
C LYS A 150 -3.93 -2.66 26.30
N SER A 151 -4.40 -1.44 26.05
CA SER A 151 -5.39 -0.78 26.91
C SER A 151 -6.80 -1.06 26.39
N ASP A 152 -7.65 -1.66 27.21
CA ASP A 152 -9.09 -1.89 26.94
C ASP A 152 -9.92 -0.60 27.10
N ALA A 153 -9.38 0.54 26.65
CA ALA A 153 -10.11 1.81 26.70
C ALA A 153 -11.28 1.75 25.71
N VAL A 154 -12.49 1.95 26.22
CA VAL A 154 -13.72 1.92 25.43
C VAL A 154 -14.38 3.29 25.52
N ASN A 155 -14.97 3.71 24.41
CA ASN A 155 -15.77 4.92 24.38
C ASN A 155 -17.07 4.72 25.21
N HIS A 156 -17.14 5.38 26.36
CA HIS A 156 -18.28 5.28 27.28
C HIS A 156 -19.59 5.87 26.75
N GLU A 157 -19.54 6.72 25.72
CA GLU A 157 -20.73 7.35 25.12
C GLU A 157 -21.47 6.42 24.14
N LEU A 158 -20.86 5.30 23.73
CA LEU A 158 -21.43 4.39 22.72
C LEU A 158 -22.79 3.81 23.12
N VAL A 159 -22.96 3.43 24.39
CA VAL A 159 -24.20 2.79 24.88
C VAL A 159 -25.37 3.78 24.86
N SER A 160 -25.15 5.03 25.24
CA SER A 160 -26.16 6.08 25.16
C SER A 160 -26.51 6.40 23.71
N LEU A 161 -25.50 6.54 22.85
CA LEU A 161 -25.68 6.85 21.43
C LEU A 161 -26.43 5.74 20.69
N GLU A 162 -26.12 4.48 20.96
CA GLU A 162 -26.82 3.33 20.35
C GLU A 162 -28.31 3.33 20.70
N ARG A 163 -28.65 3.55 21.98
CA ARG A 163 -30.05 3.60 22.44
C ARG A 163 -30.81 4.74 21.78
N GLU A 164 -30.20 5.91 21.70
CA GLU A 164 -30.83 7.09 21.12
C GLU A 164 -31.02 6.95 19.61
N LEU A 165 -29.97 6.59 18.86
CA LEU A 165 -30.02 6.43 17.41
C LEU A 165 -30.94 5.27 16.99
N SER A 166 -30.98 4.18 17.76
CA SER A 166 -31.92 3.08 17.51
C SER A 166 -33.38 3.49 17.72
N ALA A 167 -33.67 4.37 18.69
CA ALA A 167 -35.00 4.94 18.88
C ALA A 167 -35.41 5.83 17.69
N TYR A 168 -34.51 6.70 17.23
CA TYR A 168 -34.75 7.52 16.04
C TYR A 168 -34.98 6.67 14.78
N ARG A 169 -34.22 5.59 14.61
CA ARG A 169 -34.42 4.64 13.50
C ARG A 169 -35.79 3.98 13.55
N LYS A 170 -36.23 3.50 14.73
CA LYS A 170 -37.56 2.88 14.91
C LYS A 170 -38.71 3.87 14.65
N SER A 171 -38.51 5.14 14.99
CA SER A 171 -39.49 6.20 14.75
C SER A 171 -39.56 6.69 13.28
N GLY A 172 -38.62 6.26 12.42
CA GLY A 172 -38.52 6.74 11.03
C GLY A 172 -38.00 8.18 10.87
N ASN A 173 -37.57 8.83 11.97
CA ASN A 173 -37.10 10.22 11.96
C ASN A 173 -35.60 10.40 11.75
N ILE A 174 -34.86 9.31 11.47
CA ILE A 174 -33.41 9.35 11.24
C ILE A 174 -33.08 9.83 9.82
N ASP A 175 -32.09 10.72 9.67
CA ASP A 175 -31.58 11.14 8.36
C ASP A 175 -30.43 10.23 7.89
N PRO A 176 -30.02 10.29 6.61
CA PRO A 176 -28.94 9.44 6.08
C PRO A 176 -27.63 9.55 6.86
N PHE A 177 -27.35 10.73 7.43
CA PHE A 177 -26.15 10.99 8.24
C PHE A 177 -26.27 10.36 9.64
N GLY A 178 -27.46 10.38 10.24
CA GLY A 178 -27.78 9.64 11.45
C GLY A 178 -27.64 8.13 11.25
N LEU A 179 -28.05 7.60 10.10
CA LEU A 179 -27.80 6.19 9.74
C LEU A 179 -26.30 5.90 9.65
N TYR A 180 -25.50 6.78 9.03
CA TYR A 180 -24.04 6.65 9.01
C TYR A 180 -23.44 6.59 10.42
N LEU A 181 -23.83 7.53 11.30
CA LEU A 181 -23.36 7.55 12.68
C LEU A 181 -23.81 6.32 13.46
N TYR A 182 -25.03 5.84 13.24
CA TYR A 182 -25.53 4.62 13.88
C TYR A 182 -24.74 3.38 13.43
N GLY A 183 -24.40 3.30 12.13
CA GLY A 183 -23.51 2.27 11.61
C GLY A 183 -22.14 2.30 12.27
N LEU A 184 -21.57 3.49 12.47
CA LEU A 184 -20.28 3.67 13.15
C LEU A 184 -20.33 3.20 14.61
N VAL A 185 -21.35 3.59 15.36
CA VAL A 185 -21.54 3.16 16.76
C VAL A 185 -21.72 1.64 16.87
N LEU A 186 -22.50 1.04 15.96
CA LEU A 186 -22.68 -0.41 15.92
C LEU A 186 -21.39 -1.17 15.60
N LYS A 187 -20.56 -0.60 14.71
CA LYS A 187 -19.24 -1.16 14.37
C LYS A 187 -18.32 -1.16 15.59
N GLU A 188 -18.21 -0.04 16.30
CA GLU A 188 -17.39 0.05 17.52
C GLU A 188 -17.90 -0.86 18.65
N ASN A 189 -19.22 -1.12 18.71
CA ASN A 189 -19.82 -2.08 19.65
C ASN A 189 -19.68 -3.56 19.20
N GLY A 190 -19.04 -3.85 18.06
CA GLY A 190 -18.81 -5.21 17.55
C GLY A 190 -19.99 -5.85 16.81
N HIS A 191 -21.07 -5.10 16.54
CA HIS A 191 -22.24 -5.58 15.78
C HIS A 191 -22.05 -5.38 14.26
N GLU A 192 -21.07 -6.07 13.67
CA GLU A 192 -20.64 -5.86 12.27
C GLU A 192 -21.74 -6.06 11.22
N ASP A 193 -22.56 -7.12 11.34
CA ASP A 193 -23.61 -7.42 10.35
C ASP A 193 -24.73 -6.37 10.36
N LEU A 194 -25.14 -5.92 11.55
CA LEU A 194 -26.13 -4.85 11.69
C LEU A 194 -25.57 -3.52 11.20
N SER A 195 -24.30 -3.23 11.51
CA SER A 195 -23.59 -2.05 11.02
C SER A 195 -23.57 -2.03 9.50
N ARG A 196 -23.20 -3.15 8.86
CA ARG A 196 -23.17 -3.30 7.40
C ARG A 196 -24.53 -2.98 6.77
N ASN A 197 -25.61 -3.54 7.31
CA ASN A 197 -26.97 -3.29 6.80
C ASN A 197 -27.39 -1.83 6.93
N VAL A 198 -27.06 -1.18 8.06
CA VAL A 198 -27.35 0.24 8.31
C VAL A 198 -26.52 1.14 7.38
N LEU A 199 -25.24 0.83 7.18
CA LEU A 199 -24.37 1.61 6.28
C LEU A 199 -24.82 1.49 4.83
N VAL A 200 -25.29 0.32 4.38
CA VAL A 200 -25.91 0.15 3.06
C VAL A 200 -27.16 1.04 2.92
N GLU A 201 -27.99 1.13 3.95
CA GLU A 201 -29.16 2.02 3.99
C GLU A 201 -28.76 3.51 3.91
N SER A 202 -27.74 3.90 4.67
CA SER A 202 -27.17 5.26 4.67
C SER A 202 -26.63 5.63 3.28
N VAL A 203 -25.83 4.76 2.69
CA VAL A 203 -25.19 4.98 1.39
C VAL A 203 -26.22 5.01 0.26
N ASN A 204 -27.23 4.15 0.29
CA ASN A 204 -28.30 4.13 -0.71
C ASN A 204 -29.25 5.34 -0.61
N SER A 205 -29.30 6.00 0.54
CA SER A 205 -30.09 7.22 0.75
C SER A 205 -29.28 8.49 0.46
N TYR A 206 -27.99 8.48 0.79
CA TYR A 206 -27.06 9.58 0.50
C TYR A 206 -25.68 9.08 0.00
N PRO A 207 -25.52 8.88 -1.32
CA PRO A 207 -24.32 8.28 -1.89
C PRO A 207 -23.04 9.11 -1.79
N TRP A 208 -23.11 10.43 -1.58
CA TRP A 208 -21.93 11.30 -1.67
C TRP A 208 -21.07 11.34 -0.39
N ASN A 209 -21.52 10.74 0.70
CA ASN A 209 -20.74 10.64 1.93
C ASN A 209 -19.68 9.53 1.81
N TRP A 210 -18.47 9.88 1.35
CA TRP A 210 -17.36 8.93 1.18
C TRP A 210 -17.01 8.19 2.47
N SER A 211 -17.10 8.85 3.63
CA SER A 211 -16.81 8.21 4.92
C SER A 211 -17.70 6.99 5.18
N ALA A 212 -18.98 7.02 4.78
CA ALA A 212 -19.87 5.87 4.93
C ALA A 212 -19.43 4.68 4.06
N TRP A 213 -18.91 4.93 2.86
CA TRP A 213 -18.36 3.90 1.98
C TRP A 213 -17.05 3.34 2.51
N SER A 214 -16.16 4.18 3.05
CA SER A 214 -14.90 3.73 3.66
C SER A 214 -15.15 2.85 4.90
N GLU A 215 -16.12 3.22 5.73
CA GLU A 215 -16.53 2.37 6.86
C GLU A 215 -17.14 1.05 6.37
N LEU A 216 -18.01 1.09 5.36
CA LEU A 216 -18.60 -0.13 4.77
C LEU A 216 -17.51 -1.04 4.19
N GLN A 217 -16.50 -0.47 3.55
CA GLN A 217 -15.36 -1.22 3.01
C GLN A 217 -14.61 -1.97 4.11
N SER A 218 -14.38 -1.33 5.26
CA SER A 218 -13.69 -1.97 6.38
C SER A 218 -14.43 -3.20 6.94
N LEU A 219 -15.75 -3.28 6.74
CA LEU A 219 -16.60 -4.42 7.14
C LEU A 219 -16.73 -5.51 6.05
N CYS A 220 -16.16 -5.27 4.86
CA CYS A 220 -16.17 -6.19 3.73
C CYS A 220 -14.87 -6.98 3.68
N THR A 221 -14.76 -8.02 4.51
CA THR A 221 -13.56 -8.86 4.62
C THR A 221 -13.49 -9.96 3.56
N THR A 222 -14.63 -10.34 2.96
CA THR A 222 -14.70 -11.37 1.91
C THR A 222 -15.45 -10.89 0.67
N ILE A 223 -15.14 -11.53 -0.45
CA ILE A 223 -15.80 -11.28 -1.75
C ILE A 223 -17.29 -11.65 -1.68
N ASP A 224 -17.65 -12.68 -0.93
CA ASP A 224 -19.04 -13.11 -0.76
C ASP A 224 -19.87 -12.01 -0.10
N ILE A 225 -19.34 -11.41 0.98
CA ILE A 225 -20.00 -10.27 1.64
C ILE A 225 -20.19 -9.13 0.64
N LEU A 226 -19.15 -8.78 -0.13
CA LEU A 226 -19.23 -7.72 -1.14
C LEU A 226 -20.33 -7.96 -2.18
N ASN A 227 -20.48 -9.21 -2.65
CA ASN A 227 -21.48 -9.59 -3.65
C ASN A 227 -22.91 -9.61 -3.11
N THR A 228 -23.10 -9.82 -1.80
CA THR A 228 -24.43 -9.80 -1.16
C THR A 228 -25.00 -8.39 -0.95
N LEU A 229 -24.18 -7.35 -1.08
CA LEU A 229 -24.60 -5.98 -0.80
C LEU A 229 -25.57 -5.44 -1.87
N ASN A 230 -26.76 -5.03 -1.42
CA ASN A 230 -27.73 -4.36 -2.29
C ASN A 230 -27.43 -2.87 -2.42
N LEU A 231 -26.51 -2.52 -3.33
CA LEU A 231 -26.08 -1.14 -3.59
C LEU A 231 -26.73 -0.59 -4.87
N LYS A 232 -27.40 0.57 -4.75
CA LYS A 232 -27.98 1.31 -5.88
C LYS A 232 -26.90 1.68 -6.90
N ASN A 233 -27.31 1.79 -8.17
CA ASN A 233 -26.40 2.17 -9.23
C ASN A 233 -26.08 3.68 -9.16
N HIS A 234 -24.86 4.01 -8.79
CA HIS A 234 -24.33 5.37 -8.69
C HIS A 234 -22.82 5.31 -8.93
N TRP A 235 -22.22 6.34 -9.52
CA TRP A 235 -20.78 6.35 -9.85
C TRP A 235 -19.87 6.24 -8.61
N MET A 236 -20.34 6.65 -7.42
CA MET A 236 -19.65 6.40 -6.13
C MET A 236 -19.47 4.91 -5.83
N LYS A 237 -20.35 4.05 -6.35
CA LYS A 237 -20.21 2.59 -6.21
C LYS A 237 -18.93 2.09 -6.87
N ASP A 238 -18.52 2.67 -7.99
CA ASP A 238 -17.27 2.27 -8.65
C ASP A 238 -16.03 2.64 -7.82
N PHE A 239 -16.03 3.80 -7.14
CA PHE A 239 -14.98 4.14 -6.17
C PHE A 239 -14.95 3.15 -5.00
N PHE A 240 -16.13 2.80 -4.46
CA PHE A 240 -16.24 1.81 -3.39
C PHE A 240 -15.72 0.45 -3.84
N LEU A 241 -16.14 -0.04 -5.02
CA LEU A 241 -15.69 -1.34 -5.55
C LEU A 241 -14.18 -1.34 -5.79
N ALA A 242 -13.62 -0.27 -6.36
CA ALA A 242 -12.17 -0.16 -6.60
C ALA A 242 -11.38 -0.25 -5.28
N SER A 243 -11.85 0.46 -4.24
CA SER A 243 -11.24 0.44 -2.91
C SER A 243 -11.45 -0.90 -2.19
N ALA A 244 -12.63 -1.50 -2.29
CA ALA A 244 -12.95 -2.81 -1.72
C ALA A 244 -12.10 -3.92 -2.36
N TYR A 245 -11.96 -3.95 -3.69
CA TYR A 245 -11.05 -4.88 -4.38
C TYR A 245 -9.61 -4.72 -3.91
N GLN A 246 -9.17 -3.50 -3.62
CA GLN A 246 -7.84 -3.25 -3.08
C GLN A 246 -7.66 -3.84 -1.68
N GLY A 247 -8.66 -3.68 -0.80
CA GLY A 247 -8.69 -4.31 0.52
C GLY A 247 -8.72 -5.85 0.46
N LEU A 248 -9.45 -6.39 -0.51
CA LEU A 248 -9.57 -7.83 -0.78
C LEU A 248 -8.40 -8.41 -1.60
N ARG A 249 -7.36 -7.60 -1.89
CA ARG A 249 -6.15 -7.99 -2.65
C ARG A 249 -6.37 -8.38 -4.11
N MET A 250 -7.50 -7.99 -4.68
CA MET A 250 -7.81 -8.09 -6.10
C MET A 250 -7.22 -6.87 -6.84
N HIS A 251 -5.89 -6.81 -6.90
CA HIS A 251 -5.16 -5.63 -7.37
C HIS A 251 -5.40 -5.31 -8.85
N SER A 252 -5.53 -6.33 -9.70
CA SER A 252 -5.83 -6.18 -11.14
C SER A 252 -7.21 -5.56 -11.39
N GLU A 253 -8.22 -6.05 -10.68
CA GLU A 253 -9.60 -5.61 -10.81
C GLU A 253 -9.77 -4.20 -10.23
N SER A 254 -9.12 -3.94 -9.09
CA SER A 254 -9.03 -2.59 -8.50
C SER A 254 -8.42 -1.58 -9.48
N LEU A 255 -7.29 -1.93 -10.10
CA LEU A 255 -6.60 -1.09 -11.07
C LEU A 255 -7.49 -0.78 -12.29
N SER A 256 -8.15 -1.80 -12.85
CA SER A 256 -9.07 -1.61 -13.99
C SER A 256 -10.23 -0.64 -13.67
N LYS A 257 -10.72 -0.67 -12.42
CA LYS A 257 -11.78 0.24 -11.96
C LYS A 257 -11.26 1.67 -11.75
N TYR A 258 -10.06 1.84 -11.20
CA TYR A 258 -9.47 3.16 -11.06
C TYR A 258 -9.11 3.79 -12.41
N GLU A 259 -8.62 3.02 -13.38
CA GLU A 259 -8.39 3.48 -14.76
C GLU A 259 -9.69 3.93 -15.43
N TYR A 260 -10.78 3.18 -15.23
CA TYR A 260 -12.11 3.59 -15.70
C TYR A 260 -12.54 4.93 -15.08
N LEU A 261 -12.37 5.09 -13.77
CA LEU A 261 -12.69 6.34 -13.06
C LEU A 261 -11.81 7.51 -13.51
N GLN A 262 -10.54 7.26 -13.83
CA GLN A 262 -9.60 8.26 -14.33
C GLN A 262 -10.09 8.91 -15.64
N GLY A 263 -10.86 8.20 -16.46
CA GLY A 263 -11.48 8.79 -17.67
C GLY A 263 -12.46 9.94 -17.35
N THR A 264 -13.13 9.88 -16.21
CA THR A 264 -14.07 10.93 -15.75
C THR A 264 -13.37 11.97 -14.86
N PHE A 265 -12.50 11.50 -13.96
CA PHE A 265 -11.78 12.27 -12.94
C PHE A 265 -10.28 12.35 -13.28
N THR A 266 -9.98 12.93 -14.43
CA THR A 266 -8.66 12.90 -15.07
C THR A 266 -7.51 13.44 -14.23
N PHE A 267 -7.78 14.46 -13.40
CA PHE A 267 -6.77 15.14 -12.58
C PHE A 267 -6.92 14.86 -11.09
N SER A 268 -7.58 13.77 -10.71
CA SER A 268 -7.75 13.41 -9.29
C SER A 268 -6.47 12.81 -8.72
N ASN A 269 -5.80 13.56 -7.85
CA ASN A 269 -4.62 13.10 -7.10
C ASN A 269 -4.95 11.86 -6.25
N TYR A 270 -6.18 11.77 -5.73
CA TYR A 270 -6.63 10.60 -4.97
C TYR A 270 -6.59 9.32 -5.82
N ILE A 271 -7.14 9.37 -7.05
CA ILE A 271 -7.16 8.21 -7.95
C ILE A 271 -5.72 7.82 -8.33
N GLN A 272 -4.88 8.80 -8.67
CA GLN A 272 -3.46 8.57 -8.94
C GLN A 272 -2.77 7.87 -7.76
N ALA A 273 -2.99 8.33 -6.52
CA ALA A 273 -2.44 7.69 -5.32
C ALA A 273 -2.95 6.24 -5.12
N GLN A 274 -4.24 5.97 -5.37
CA GLN A 274 -4.78 4.61 -5.26
C GLN A 274 -4.26 3.67 -6.35
N ILE A 275 -4.05 4.17 -7.59
CA ILE A 275 -3.37 3.43 -8.66
C ILE A 275 -1.94 3.09 -8.25
N ALA A 276 -1.20 4.07 -7.72
CA ALA A 276 0.16 3.85 -7.21
C ALA A 276 0.18 2.78 -6.12
N LYS A 277 -0.79 2.79 -5.20
CA LYS A 277 -0.92 1.78 -4.15
C LYS A 277 -1.22 0.38 -4.71
N ALA A 278 -2.04 0.26 -5.75
CA ALA A 278 -2.30 -1.02 -6.41
C ALA A 278 -1.06 -1.54 -7.14
N GLN A 279 -0.36 -0.68 -7.86
CA GLN A 279 0.90 -1.00 -8.55
C GLN A 279 2.03 -1.35 -7.58
N TYR A 280 2.08 -0.70 -6.42
CA TYR A 280 3.03 -1.02 -5.35
C TYR A 280 2.84 -2.45 -4.85
N SER A 281 1.59 -2.90 -4.67
CA SER A 281 1.29 -4.29 -4.31
C SER A 281 1.67 -5.28 -5.42
N LEU A 282 1.57 -4.87 -6.68
CA LEU A 282 2.04 -5.64 -7.84
C LEU A 282 3.56 -5.58 -8.04
N ARG A 283 4.29 -4.78 -7.24
CA ARG A 283 5.75 -4.57 -7.29
C ARG A 283 6.28 -3.89 -8.56
N GLU A 284 5.43 -3.11 -9.22
CA GLU A 284 5.80 -2.27 -10.37
C GLU A 284 6.43 -0.95 -9.90
N PHE A 285 7.59 -1.03 -9.23
CA PHE A 285 8.20 0.11 -8.53
C PHE A 285 8.56 1.28 -9.43
N GLU A 286 8.93 1.02 -10.69
CA GLU A 286 9.26 2.04 -11.68
C GLU A 286 8.03 2.91 -12.02
N GLN A 287 6.85 2.30 -12.15
CA GLN A 287 5.61 3.03 -12.43
C GLN A 287 5.16 3.84 -11.21
N VAL A 288 5.28 3.26 -10.02
CA VAL A 288 4.94 3.89 -8.75
C VAL A 288 5.75 5.16 -8.51
N GLU A 289 7.07 5.13 -8.78
CA GLU A 289 7.94 6.29 -8.67
C GLU A 289 7.46 7.45 -9.56
N VAL A 290 7.16 7.17 -10.83
CA VAL A 290 6.67 8.19 -11.78
C VAL A 290 5.38 8.83 -11.28
N ILE A 291 4.42 8.02 -10.80
CA ILE A 291 3.15 8.52 -10.27
C ILE A 291 3.37 9.40 -9.03
N PHE A 292 4.21 8.98 -8.09
CA PHE A 292 4.46 9.77 -6.88
C PHE A 292 5.25 11.05 -7.16
N GLU A 293 6.16 11.05 -8.13
CA GLU A 293 6.80 12.28 -8.60
C GLU A 293 5.78 13.25 -9.22
N GLU A 294 4.83 12.76 -10.01
CA GLU A 294 3.75 13.57 -10.56
C GLU A 294 2.84 14.13 -9.45
N LEU A 295 2.47 13.30 -8.48
CA LEU A 295 1.69 13.71 -7.31
C LEU A 295 2.39 14.82 -6.53
N LEU A 296 3.70 14.71 -6.29
CA LEU A 296 4.48 15.73 -5.59
C LEU A 296 4.64 17.04 -6.38
N ARG A 297 4.54 16.99 -7.72
CA ARG A 297 4.53 18.18 -8.58
C ARG A 297 3.15 18.85 -8.58
N ASN A 298 2.08 18.05 -8.56
CA ASN A 298 0.69 18.54 -8.59
C ASN A 298 0.24 19.08 -7.22
N ASP A 299 0.60 18.39 -6.13
CA ASP A 299 0.32 18.76 -4.75
C ASP A 299 1.59 18.69 -3.88
N PRO A 300 2.36 19.79 -3.81
CA PRO A 300 3.65 19.81 -3.11
C PRO A 300 3.57 19.58 -1.60
N TYR A 301 2.40 19.71 -0.99
CA TYR A 301 2.18 19.62 0.45
C TYR A 301 1.48 18.31 0.87
N ARG A 302 1.19 17.41 -0.08
CA ARG A 302 0.63 16.09 0.22
C ARG A 302 1.62 15.23 1.00
N VAL A 303 1.19 14.78 2.16
CA VAL A 303 1.92 13.81 3.00
C VAL A 303 1.27 12.41 2.95
N GLU A 304 -0.03 12.34 2.66
CA GLU A 304 -0.79 11.10 2.54
C GLU A 304 -0.20 10.16 1.47
N ASP A 305 -0.06 8.87 1.82
CA ASP A 305 0.50 7.78 1.00
C ASP A 305 1.98 7.94 0.59
N MET A 306 2.66 9.02 1.02
CA MET A 306 4.07 9.26 0.68
C MET A 306 5.03 8.31 1.42
N ASP A 307 4.56 7.61 2.45
CA ASP A 307 5.30 6.53 3.10
C ASP A 307 5.60 5.40 2.10
N MET A 308 4.67 5.08 1.20
CA MET A 308 4.87 4.09 0.13
C MET A 308 5.97 4.54 -0.84
N TYR A 309 5.96 5.82 -1.22
CA TYR A 309 7.03 6.39 -2.05
C TYR A 309 8.39 6.28 -1.35
N SER A 310 8.45 6.58 -0.05
CA SER A 310 9.69 6.42 0.72
C SER A 310 10.17 4.97 0.79
N ASN A 311 9.26 3.99 0.87
CA ASN A 311 9.62 2.57 0.84
C ASN A 311 10.18 2.15 -0.52
N VAL A 312 9.63 2.68 -1.63
CA VAL A 312 10.16 2.44 -2.98
C VAL A 312 11.56 3.05 -3.13
N LEU A 313 11.73 4.30 -2.71
CA LEU A 313 13.04 4.97 -2.75
C LEU A 313 14.09 4.26 -1.88
N TYR A 314 13.67 3.73 -0.73
CA TYR A 314 14.52 2.90 0.12
C TYR A 314 14.92 1.60 -0.58
N ALA A 315 13.97 0.88 -1.19
CA ALA A 315 14.25 -0.36 -1.92
C ALA A 315 15.14 -0.16 -3.16
N LYS A 316 15.10 1.02 -3.78
CA LYS A 316 15.99 1.42 -4.89
C LYS A 316 17.29 2.08 -4.42
N GLU A 317 17.52 2.20 -3.11
CA GLU A 317 18.68 2.85 -2.49
C GLU A 317 18.92 4.30 -2.98
N CYS A 318 17.85 5.01 -3.35
CA CYS A 318 17.90 6.37 -3.90
C CYS A 318 18.01 7.42 -2.79
N PHE A 319 19.20 7.56 -2.20
CA PHE A 319 19.45 8.43 -1.04
C PHE A 319 19.10 9.91 -1.29
N SER A 320 19.41 10.45 -2.47
CA SER A 320 19.18 11.87 -2.79
C SER A 320 17.68 12.23 -2.79
N ALA A 321 16.88 11.45 -3.50
CA ALA A 321 15.42 11.62 -3.57
C ALA A 321 14.77 11.42 -2.20
N LEU A 322 15.19 10.40 -1.44
CA LEU A 322 14.66 10.15 -0.10
C LEU A 322 15.01 11.27 0.88
N SER A 323 16.24 11.80 0.82
CA SER A 323 16.64 12.95 1.63
C SER A 323 15.84 14.20 1.30
N TYR A 324 15.56 14.45 0.02
CA TYR A 324 14.74 15.57 -0.42
C TYR A 324 13.30 15.44 0.10
N LEU A 325 12.70 14.25 -0.02
CA LEU A 325 11.37 13.94 0.49
C LEU A 325 11.30 14.14 2.01
N ALA A 326 12.24 13.57 2.76
CA ALA A 326 12.28 13.67 4.21
C ALA A 326 12.40 15.13 4.70
N HIS A 327 13.26 15.94 4.06
CA HIS A 327 13.39 17.36 4.41
C HIS A 327 12.11 18.16 4.10
N ARG A 328 11.45 17.87 2.97
CA ARG A 328 10.19 18.52 2.62
C ARG A 328 9.10 18.20 3.64
N VAL A 329 8.88 16.91 3.89
CA VAL A 329 7.82 16.46 4.79
C VAL A 329 8.04 16.97 6.22
N PHE A 330 9.31 17.09 6.65
CA PHE A 330 9.66 17.73 7.91
C PHE A 330 9.22 19.21 7.99
N LEU A 331 9.29 19.94 6.89
CA LEU A 331 8.87 21.35 6.81
C LEU A 331 7.35 21.52 6.66
N THR A 332 6.65 20.56 6.06
CA THR A 332 5.20 20.63 5.85
C THR A 332 4.41 20.24 7.09
N ASP A 333 4.61 19.01 7.58
CA ASP A 333 3.99 18.52 8.81
C ASP A 333 4.88 17.46 9.46
N LYS A 334 5.50 17.84 10.57
CA LYS A 334 6.42 16.99 11.32
C LYS A 334 5.70 15.90 12.14
N TYR A 335 4.44 16.12 12.52
CA TYR A 335 3.74 15.32 13.52
C TYR A 335 2.65 14.42 12.93
N GLN A 336 2.91 13.86 11.74
CA GLN A 336 2.11 12.79 11.14
C GLN A 336 2.83 11.44 11.22
N PRO A 337 2.09 10.31 11.34
CA PRO A 337 2.68 8.97 11.27
C PRO A 337 3.49 8.74 9.99
N GLU A 338 2.95 9.13 8.83
CA GLU A 338 3.58 9.02 7.51
C GLU A 338 4.91 9.78 7.48
N SER A 339 4.91 11.04 7.95
CA SER A 339 6.10 11.87 8.06
C SER A 339 7.19 11.22 8.90
N CYS A 340 6.82 10.67 10.04
CA CYS A 340 7.76 9.98 10.92
C CYS A 340 8.35 8.74 10.25
N CYS A 341 7.55 7.97 9.50
CA CYS A 341 8.04 6.80 8.77
C CYS A 341 8.97 7.17 7.61
N ILE A 342 8.67 8.22 6.84
CA ILE A 342 9.54 8.72 5.78
C ILE A 342 10.91 9.13 6.35
N ILE A 343 10.90 9.86 7.47
CA ILE A 343 12.14 10.27 8.15
C ILE A 343 12.87 9.06 8.75
N GLY A 344 12.14 8.06 9.26
CA GLY A 344 12.70 6.78 9.71
C GLY A 344 13.47 6.08 8.58
N ASN A 345 12.82 5.89 7.43
CA ASN A 345 13.44 5.31 6.23
C ASN A 345 14.70 6.07 5.78
N TYR A 346 14.67 7.40 5.84
CA TYR A 346 15.85 8.23 5.55
C TYR A 346 17.03 7.94 6.51
N TYR A 347 16.77 7.85 7.82
CA TYR A 347 17.81 7.53 8.80
C TYR A 347 18.30 6.09 8.70
N SER A 348 17.41 5.16 8.36
CA SER A 348 17.74 3.76 8.07
C SER A 348 18.74 3.66 6.92
N LEU A 349 18.44 4.31 5.78
CA LEU A 349 19.34 4.31 4.62
C LEU A 349 20.68 5.02 4.89
N LYS A 350 20.71 5.93 5.87
CA LYS A 350 21.94 6.57 6.36
C LYS A 350 22.77 5.66 7.30
N GLY A 351 22.25 4.49 7.69
CA GLY A 351 22.87 3.58 8.67
C GLY A 351 22.68 4.00 10.13
N GLN A 352 21.78 4.94 10.43
CA GLN A 352 21.51 5.41 11.79
C GLN A 352 20.26 4.73 12.38
N HIS A 353 20.34 3.41 12.56
CA HIS A 353 19.22 2.55 12.98
C HIS A 353 18.56 2.97 14.30
N GLU A 354 19.34 3.39 15.30
CA GLU A 354 18.79 3.86 16.58
C GLU A 354 17.86 5.08 16.40
N LYS A 355 18.25 6.03 15.54
CA LYS A 355 17.41 7.20 15.23
C LYS A 355 16.19 6.79 14.43
N SER A 356 16.35 5.88 13.48
CA SER A 356 15.24 5.32 12.70
C SER A 356 14.15 4.76 13.63
N VAL A 357 14.53 3.92 14.60
CA VAL A 357 13.63 3.36 15.61
C VAL A 357 12.96 4.44 16.47
N VAL A 358 13.65 5.51 16.83
CA VAL A 358 13.04 6.63 17.56
C VAL A 358 11.92 7.29 16.74
N TYR A 359 12.11 7.45 15.43
CA TYR A 359 11.09 8.00 14.54
C TYR A 359 9.93 7.03 14.30
N PHE A 360 10.18 5.73 14.11
CA PHE A 360 9.09 4.75 14.03
C PHE A 360 8.29 4.68 15.33
N ARG A 361 8.95 4.74 16.50
CA ARG A 361 8.26 4.83 17.79
C ARG A 361 7.43 6.09 17.92
N ARG A 362 7.87 7.22 17.35
CA ARG A 362 7.05 8.45 17.29
C ARG A 362 5.84 8.27 16.38
N ALA A 363 5.98 7.63 15.22
CA ALA A 363 4.85 7.28 14.36
C ALA A 363 3.81 6.46 15.12
N LEU A 364 4.27 5.45 15.88
CA LEU A 364 3.41 4.58 16.69
C LEU A 364 2.76 5.28 17.89
N LYS A 365 3.37 6.35 18.41
CA LYS A 365 2.74 7.21 19.43
C LYS A 365 1.61 8.05 18.86
N LEU A 366 1.71 8.46 17.60
CA LEU A 366 0.68 9.22 16.89
C LEU A 366 -0.46 8.30 16.42
N ASN A 367 -0.11 7.13 15.90
CA ASN A 367 -1.07 6.09 15.52
C ASN A 367 -0.51 4.71 15.84
N LYS A 368 -1.05 4.07 16.89
CA LYS A 368 -0.63 2.74 17.35
C LYS A 368 -0.93 1.63 16.33
N ASN A 369 -1.94 1.84 15.49
CA ASN A 369 -2.40 0.87 14.48
C ASN A 369 -1.69 1.06 13.12
N TYR A 370 -0.64 1.89 13.07
CA TYR A 370 0.11 2.13 11.85
C TYR A 370 1.04 0.96 11.52
N LEU A 371 0.55 0.05 10.69
CA LEU A 371 1.18 -1.24 10.35
C LEU A 371 2.61 -1.11 9.80
N SER A 372 2.86 -0.16 8.90
CA SER A 372 4.18 0.01 8.28
C SER A 372 5.25 0.41 9.29
N ALA A 373 4.93 1.20 10.32
CA ALA A 373 5.89 1.53 11.37
C ALA A 373 6.30 0.30 12.21
N TRP A 374 5.38 -0.62 12.50
CA TRP A 374 5.70 -1.84 13.25
C TRP A 374 6.65 -2.76 12.48
N THR A 375 6.36 -2.98 11.19
CA THR A 375 7.19 -3.83 10.33
C THR A 375 8.58 -3.23 10.10
N LEU A 376 8.65 -1.94 9.76
CA LEU A 376 9.93 -1.24 9.56
C LEU A 376 10.76 -1.16 10.84
N MET A 377 10.12 -0.90 11.99
CA MET A 377 10.82 -0.93 13.28
C MET A 377 11.38 -2.33 13.59
N GLY A 378 10.68 -3.40 13.19
CA GLY A 378 11.18 -4.77 13.27
C GLY A 378 12.46 -4.96 12.44
N HIS A 379 12.48 -4.47 11.19
CA HIS A 379 13.68 -4.54 10.34
C HIS A 379 14.86 -3.81 10.98
N GLU A 380 14.66 -2.61 11.52
CA GLU A 380 15.75 -1.88 12.21
C GLU A 380 16.28 -2.63 13.43
N TYR A 381 15.41 -3.31 14.20
CA TYR A 381 15.87 -4.13 15.32
C TYR A 381 16.67 -5.34 14.86
N VAL A 382 16.34 -5.94 13.71
CA VAL A 382 17.13 -7.00 13.08
C VAL A 382 18.53 -6.49 12.69
N GLU A 383 18.62 -5.33 12.04
CA GLU A 383 19.91 -4.71 11.68
C GLU A 383 20.76 -4.38 12.91
N MET A 384 20.13 -3.93 14.00
CA MET A 384 20.79 -3.73 15.30
C MET A 384 21.09 -5.02 16.07
N LYS A 385 20.75 -6.20 15.52
CA LYS A 385 20.88 -7.53 16.16
C LYS A 385 20.09 -7.69 17.46
N ASN A 386 19.08 -6.85 17.68
CA ASN A 386 18.16 -6.98 18.81
C ASN A 386 16.94 -7.82 18.41
N ILE A 387 17.17 -9.12 18.25
CA ILE A 387 16.16 -10.06 17.77
C ILE A 387 14.90 -10.13 18.66
N PRO A 388 14.98 -10.12 20.01
CA PRO A 388 13.79 -10.14 20.86
C PRO A 388 12.85 -8.95 20.62
N ALA A 389 13.40 -7.73 20.50
CA ALA A 389 12.60 -6.54 20.21
C ALA A 389 12.00 -6.58 18.79
N ALA A 390 12.71 -7.16 17.82
CA ALA A 390 12.20 -7.37 16.47
C ALA A 390 10.97 -8.31 16.46
N ILE A 391 11.05 -9.43 17.18
CA ILE A 391 9.94 -10.38 17.31
C ILE A 391 8.70 -9.71 17.90
N ASP A 392 8.86 -8.92 18.96
CA ASP A 392 7.76 -8.18 19.57
C ASP A 392 7.13 -7.15 18.62
N ALA A 393 7.94 -6.49 17.78
CA ALA A 393 7.46 -5.55 16.77
C ALA A 393 6.66 -6.26 15.68
N TYR A 394 7.18 -7.36 15.13
CA TYR A 394 6.47 -8.11 14.09
C TYR A 394 5.21 -8.81 14.60
N ARG A 395 5.22 -9.34 15.84
CA ARG A 395 4.01 -9.91 16.45
C ARG A 395 2.89 -8.89 16.54
N ARG A 396 3.20 -7.65 16.93
CA ARG A 396 2.20 -6.57 16.92
C ARG A 396 1.73 -6.18 15.53
N ALA A 397 2.62 -6.21 14.52
CA ALA A 397 2.19 -6.02 13.13
C ALA A 397 1.18 -7.10 12.70
N VAL A 398 1.43 -8.37 13.04
CA VAL A 398 0.53 -9.49 12.77
C VAL A 398 -0.79 -9.39 13.54
N ASP A 399 -0.76 -8.94 14.80
CA ASP A 399 -1.98 -8.70 15.60
C ASP A 399 -2.87 -7.61 14.95
N ILE A 400 -2.29 -6.62 14.27
CA ILE A 400 -3.02 -5.53 13.60
C ILE A 400 -3.58 -6.00 12.24
N ASP A 401 -2.71 -6.56 11.38
CA ASP A 401 -3.12 -7.11 10.08
C ASP A 401 -2.50 -8.51 9.90
N PRO A 402 -3.26 -9.57 10.17
CA PRO A 402 -2.81 -10.95 9.98
C PRO A 402 -2.51 -11.29 8.52
N CYS A 403 -2.94 -10.45 7.58
CA CYS A 403 -2.73 -10.69 6.17
C CYS A 403 -1.41 -10.07 5.66
N ASP A 404 -0.71 -9.22 6.41
CA ASP A 404 0.57 -8.65 5.95
C ASP A 404 1.69 -9.71 5.91
N TYR A 405 2.04 -10.16 4.70
CA TYR A 405 3.08 -11.17 4.52
C TYR A 405 4.46 -10.70 5.02
N ARG A 406 4.74 -9.39 5.02
CA ARG A 406 6.05 -8.84 5.41
C ARG A 406 6.34 -9.08 6.89
N ALA A 407 5.33 -8.95 7.74
CA ALA A 407 5.47 -9.22 9.16
C ALA A 407 5.73 -10.72 9.43
N TRP A 408 5.04 -11.61 8.72
CA TRP A 408 5.27 -13.05 8.79
C TRP A 408 6.66 -13.46 8.30
N TYR A 409 7.11 -12.87 7.18
CA TYR A 409 8.45 -13.05 6.67
C TYR A 409 9.52 -12.56 7.67
N GLY A 410 9.35 -11.37 8.24
CA GLY A 410 10.25 -10.81 9.24
C GLY A 410 10.33 -11.66 10.51
N LEU A 411 9.22 -12.27 10.96
CA LEU A 411 9.24 -13.28 12.02
C LEU A 411 10.05 -14.50 11.63
N GLY A 412 9.83 -15.04 10.43
CA GLY A 412 10.60 -16.18 9.92
C GLY A 412 12.10 -15.92 9.95
N GLN A 413 12.53 -14.76 9.43
CA GLN A 413 13.92 -14.33 9.41
C GLN A 413 14.49 -14.14 10.83
N ALA A 414 13.72 -13.55 11.74
CA ALA A 414 14.13 -13.39 13.14
C ALA A 414 14.37 -14.75 13.83
N TYR A 415 13.48 -15.73 13.60
CA TYR A 415 13.64 -17.08 14.16
C TYR A 415 14.77 -17.89 13.50
N GLU A 416 15.02 -17.67 12.21
CA GLU A 416 16.17 -18.23 11.49
C GLU A 416 17.49 -17.74 12.11
N MET A 417 17.60 -16.43 12.39
CA MET A 417 18.76 -15.84 13.06
C MET A 417 19.00 -16.37 14.49
N MET A 418 17.94 -16.87 15.15
CA MET A 418 18.05 -17.56 16.44
C MET A 418 18.38 -19.05 16.30
N CYS A 419 18.68 -19.53 15.08
CA CYS A 419 18.92 -20.93 14.76
C CYS A 419 17.76 -21.87 15.16
N MET A 420 16.52 -21.40 15.02
CA MET A 420 15.29 -22.15 15.28
C MET A 420 14.48 -22.40 13.98
N PRO A 421 14.95 -23.31 13.10
CA PRO A 421 14.41 -23.49 11.75
C PRO A 421 12.97 -24.02 11.73
N PHE A 422 12.55 -24.80 12.75
CA PHE A 422 11.16 -25.28 12.84
C PHE A 422 10.15 -24.14 13.02
N TYR A 423 10.48 -23.16 13.86
CA TYR A 423 9.64 -21.96 14.05
C TYR A 423 9.70 -21.07 12.83
N ALA A 424 10.89 -20.86 12.26
CA ALA A 424 11.06 -20.07 11.04
C ALA A 424 10.20 -20.64 9.89
N LEU A 425 10.22 -21.97 9.71
CA LEU A 425 9.43 -22.65 8.68
C LEU A 425 7.92 -22.40 8.84
N TYR A 426 7.39 -22.46 10.06
CA TYR A 426 5.98 -22.16 10.31
C TYR A 426 5.59 -20.75 9.84
N TYR A 427 6.43 -19.75 10.16
CA TYR A 427 6.16 -18.36 9.78
C TYR A 427 6.38 -18.11 8.28
N PHE A 428 7.39 -18.73 7.67
CA PHE A 428 7.57 -18.67 6.22
C PHE A 428 6.43 -19.33 5.45
N GLN A 429 5.90 -20.47 5.91
CA GLN A 429 4.71 -21.10 5.32
C GLN A 429 3.50 -20.16 5.34
N LYS A 430 3.29 -19.41 6.43
CA LYS A 430 2.22 -18.39 6.50
C LYS A 430 2.44 -17.25 5.50
N SER A 431 3.68 -16.75 5.39
CA SER A 431 4.03 -15.71 4.41
C SER A 431 3.79 -16.18 2.97
N VAL A 432 4.23 -17.40 2.65
CA VAL A 432 4.08 -18.01 1.32
C VAL A 432 2.62 -18.27 0.97
N TYR A 433 1.79 -18.65 1.94
CA TYR A 433 0.34 -18.81 1.75
C TYR A 433 -0.32 -17.49 1.35
N LEU A 434 0.12 -16.37 1.92
CA LEU A 434 -0.42 -15.04 1.64
C LEU A 434 0.04 -14.49 0.28
N GLN A 435 1.28 -14.77 -0.13
CA GLN A 435 1.82 -14.33 -1.42
C GLN A 435 2.52 -15.50 -2.14
N PRO A 436 1.76 -16.36 -2.83
CA PRO A 436 2.31 -17.58 -3.45
C PRO A 436 3.17 -17.31 -4.69
N ASN A 437 3.07 -16.12 -5.28
CA ASN A 437 3.78 -15.74 -6.50
C ASN A 437 5.13 -15.05 -6.24
N ASP A 438 5.53 -14.88 -4.98
CA ASP A 438 6.81 -14.23 -4.64
C ASP A 438 7.92 -15.27 -4.47
N SER A 439 8.87 -15.25 -5.41
CA SER A 439 10.04 -16.15 -5.42
C SER A 439 10.91 -16.05 -4.16
N ARG A 440 11.06 -14.85 -3.58
CA ARG A 440 11.91 -14.63 -2.39
C ARG A 440 11.42 -15.38 -1.16
N LEU A 441 10.09 -15.49 -0.99
CA LEU A 441 9.49 -16.22 0.12
C LEU A 441 9.74 -17.74 -0.01
N TRP A 442 9.66 -18.26 -1.23
CA TRP A 442 9.97 -19.66 -1.51
C TRP A 442 11.45 -19.98 -1.31
N ILE A 443 12.35 -19.07 -1.67
CA ILE A 443 13.79 -19.19 -1.45
C ILE A 443 14.11 -19.24 0.05
N ALA A 444 13.58 -18.31 0.85
CA ALA A 444 13.79 -18.31 2.30
C ALA A 444 13.25 -19.58 2.98
N MET A 445 12.10 -20.07 2.52
CA MET A 445 11.56 -21.34 3.00
C MET A 445 12.45 -22.54 2.60
N ALA A 446 13.02 -22.52 1.40
CA ALA A 446 13.95 -23.55 0.93
C ALA A 446 15.26 -23.57 1.72
N GLN A 447 15.83 -22.39 2.00
CA GLN A 447 17.01 -22.23 2.85
C GLN A 447 16.78 -22.77 4.26
N CYS A 448 15.57 -22.57 4.82
CA CYS A 448 15.20 -23.21 6.07
C CYS A 448 15.19 -24.74 5.99
N TYR A 449 14.67 -25.33 4.91
CA TYR A 449 14.69 -26.79 4.71
C TYR A 449 16.10 -27.36 4.52
N GLU A 450 17.01 -26.58 3.94
CA GLU A 450 18.43 -26.90 3.75
C GLU A 450 19.24 -26.85 5.05
N ALA A 451 18.79 -26.07 6.05
CA ALA A 451 19.47 -25.95 7.33
C ALA A 451 19.80 -27.32 7.94
N GLU A 452 21.03 -27.47 8.44
CA GLU A 452 21.60 -28.75 8.89
C GLU A 452 20.71 -29.51 9.89
N GLN A 453 19.93 -28.79 10.70
CA GLN A 453 19.02 -29.37 11.69
C GLN A 453 17.81 -30.08 11.06
N LEU A 454 17.34 -29.61 9.90
CA LEU A 454 16.20 -30.20 9.19
C LEU A 454 16.67 -31.15 8.09
N HIS A 455 17.66 -30.74 7.29
CA HIS A 455 18.25 -31.52 6.19
C HIS A 455 17.20 -32.19 5.27
N MET A 456 16.11 -31.47 4.99
CA MET A 456 15.01 -31.95 4.14
C MET A 456 15.21 -31.49 2.69
N LEU A 457 16.27 -32.00 2.06
CA LEU A 457 16.72 -31.54 0.73
C LEU A 457 15.65 -31.72 -0.37
N GLU A 458 14.83 -32.77 -0.31
CA GLU A 458 13.78 -33.01 -1.32
C GLU A 458 12.66 -31.97 -1.26
N GLU A 459 12.29 -31.51 -0.06
CA GLU A 459 11.29 -30.43 0.10
C GLU A 459 11.89 -29.07 -0.28
N ALA A 460 13.18 -28.83 0.03
CA ALA A 460 13.90 -27.66 -0.43
C ALA A 460 13.88 -27.56 -1.98
N ILE A 461 14.12 -28.67 -2.68
CA ILE A 461 14.06 -28.74 -4.14
C ILE A 461 12.66 -28.37 -4.66
N LYS A 462 11.58 -28.84 -4.02
CA LYS A 462 10.21 -28.45 -4.43
C LYS A 462 9.98 -26.94 -4.28
N CYS A 463 10.49 -26.36 -3.19
CA CYS A 463 10.39 -24.93 -2.93
C CYS A 463 11.18 -24.10 -3.95
N TYR A 464 12.44 -24.46 -4.22
CA TYR A 464 13.24 -23.76 -5.23
C TYR A 464 12.69 -23.95 -6.65
N LYS A 465 12.13 -25.12 -7.01
CA LYS A 465 11.44 -25.32 -8.30
C LYS A 465 10.27 -24.35 -8.45
N ARG A 466 9.51 -24.14 -7.37
CA ARG A 466 8.41 -23.18 -7.36
C ARG A 466 8.92 -21.74 -7.44
N ALA A 467 9.99 -21.40 -6.72
CA ALA A 467 10.64 -20.09 -6.82
C ALA A 467 11.10 -19.76 -8.24
N ALA A 468 11.73 -20.73 -8.93
CA ALA A 468 12.19 -20.58 -10.31
C ALA A 468 11.04 -20.34 -11.31
N ASN A 469 9.84 -20.86 -11.01
CA ASN A 469 8.64 -20.61 -11.82
C ASN A 469 7.98 -19.24 -11.52
N CYS A 470 8.29 -18.63 -10.37
CA CYS A 470 7.70 -17.38 -9.88
C CYS A 470 8.57 -16.14 -10.19
N ASN A 471 9.22 -16.11 -11.36
CA ASN A 471 10.12 -15.03 -11.79
C ASN A 471 11.13 -14.61 -10.71
N ASP A 472 12.12 -15.46 -10.47
CA ASP A 472 13.22 -15.18 -9.54
C ASP A 472 14.09 -14.04 -10.08
N ARG A 473 13.97 -12.81 -9.53
CA ARG A 473 14.75 -11.63 -9.97
C ARG A 473 16.24 -11.74 -9.59
N GLU A 474 16.53 -12.40 -8.48
CA GLU A 474 17.89 -12.50 -7.92
C GLU A 474 18.70 -13.65 -8.55
N ALA A 475 18.05 -14.52 -9.33
CA ALA A 475 18.66 -15.67 -10.01
C ALA A 475 19.36 -16.65 -9.05
N ILE A 476 18.80 -16.81 -7.85
CA ILE A 476 19.34 -17.70 -6.81
C ILE A 476 18.77 -19.12 -6.95
N ALA A 477 17.50 -19.25 -7.34
CA ALA A 477 16.75 -20.50 -7.25
C ALA A 477 17.28 -21.59 -8.19
N LEU A 478 17.63 -21.25 -9.44
CA LEU A 478 18.15 -22.22 -10.41
C LEU A 478 19.53 -22.74 -10.00
N HIS A 479 20.39 -21.83 -9.55
CA HIS A 479 21.71 -22.17 -9.05
C HIS A 479 21.65 -23.12 -7.84
N GLN A 480 20.83 -22.77 -6.82
CA GLN A 480 20.68 -23.61 -5.63
C GLN A 480 20.04 -24.97 -5.95
N LEU A 481 19.10 -25.04 -6.92
CA LEU A 481 18.58 -26.33 -7.40
C LEU A 481 19.70 -27.21 -7.95
N ALA A 482 20.54 -26.66 -8.82
CA ALA A 482 21.61 -27.42 -9.45
C ALA A 482 22.60 -27.96 -8.40
N LYS A 483 22.95 -27.14 -7.41
CA LYS A 483 23.79 -27.52 -6.27
C LYS A 483 23.17 -28.64 -5.43
N LEU A 484 21.90 -28.51 -5.02
CA LEU A 484 21.20 -29.54 -4.25
C LEU A 484 21.07 -30.87 -5.00
N HIS A 485 20.80 -30.83 -6.31
CA HIS A 485 20.76 -32.03 -7.14
C HIS A 485 22.13 -32.71 -7.25
N ASN A 486 23.22 -31.92 -7.28
CA ASN A 486 24.58 -32.44 -7.25
C ASN A 486 24.91 -33.11 -5.89
N GLU A 487 24.51 -32.49 -4.78
CA GLU A 487 24.68 -33.05 -3.42
C GLU A 487 23.92 -34.37 -3.24
N LEU A 488 22.75 -34.52 -3.87
CA LEU A 488 21.98 -35.77 -3.90
C LEU A 488 22.53 -36.83 -4.88
N GLY A 489 23.60 -36.52 -5.62
CA GLY A 489 24.21 -37.40 -6.62
C GLY A 489 23.41 -37.52 -7.93
N ARG A 490 22.42 -36.64 -8.16
CA ARG A 490 21.57 -36.61 -9.37
C ARG A 490 22.23 -35.74 -10.45
N SER A 491 23.36 -36.21 -10.99
CA SER A 491 24.23 -35.42 -11.87
C SER A 491 23.57 -34.94 -13.17
N GLU A 492 22.69 -35.74 -13.77
CA GLU A 492 21.96 -35.37 -14.99
C GLU A 492 21.02 -34.17 -14.76
N GLU A 493 20.27 -34.20 -13.64
CA GLU A 493 19.35 -33.12 -13.27
C GLU A 493 20.13 -31.86 -12.88
N ALA A 494 21.24 -32.02 -12.17
CA ALA A 494 22.14 -30.92 -11.84
C ALA A 494 22.69 -30.25 -13.11
N ALA A 495 23.15 -31.02 -14.10
CA ALA A 495 23.63 -30.50 -15.38
C ALA A 495 22.53 -29.76 -16.16
N PHE A 496 21.29 -30.26 -16.13
CA PHE A 496 20.14 -29.58 -16.73
C PHE A 496 19.89 -28.20 -16.08
N TYR A 497 19.87 -28.13 -14.75
CA TYR A 497 19.65 -26.86 -14.05
C TYR A 497 20.82 -25.88 -14.19
N TYR A 498 22.08 -26.35 -14.13
CA TYR A 498 23.24 -25.50 -14.38
C TYR A 498 23.26 -24.95 -15.80
N LYS A 499 22.87 -25.74 -16.81
CA LYS A 499 22.77 -25.25 -18.19
C LYS A 499 21.69 -24.17 -18.31
N LYS A 500 20.53 -24.37 -17.69
CA LYS A 500 19.45 -23.37 -17.67
C LYS A 500 19.84 -22.09 -16.93
N ASP A 501 20.58 -22.22 -15.83
CA ASP A 501 21.13 -21.10 -15.08
C ASP A 501 22.13 -20.30 -15.93
N LEU A 502 23.00 -21.01 -16.69
CA LEU A 502 23.95 -20.44 -17.63
C LEU A 502 23.27 -19.62 -18.73
N GLU A 503 22.28 -20.21 -19.40
CA GLU A 503 21.50 -19.55 -20.47
C GLU A 503 20.85 -18.26 -19.95
N ARG A 504 20.30 -18.30 -18.73
CA ARG A 504 19.72 -17.14 -18.09
C ARG A 504 20.76 -16.05 -17.77
N MET A 505 21.91 -16.44 -17.23
CA MET A 505 22.99 -15.49 -16.93
C MET A 505 23.50 -14.80 -18.21
N GLU A 506 23.57 -15.54 -19.32
CA GLU A 506 23.94 -15.00 -20.64
C GLU A 506 22.87 -14.01 -21.18
N ASP A 507 21.59 -14.33 -21.05
CA ASP A 507 20.50 -13.43 -21.46
C ASP A 507 20.47 -12.11 -20.64
N GLU A 508 20.95 -12.14 -19.40
CA GLU A 508 20.96 -11.01 -18.48
C GLU A 508 22.33 -10.30 -18.41
N ASP A 509 23.32 -10.71 -19.22
CA ASP A 509 24.71 -10.24 -19.22
C ASP A 509 25.34 -10.23 -17.80
N ARG A 510 24.95 -11.19 -16.94
CA ARG A 510 25.47 -11.30 -15.57
C ARG A 510 26.72 -12.17 -15.51
N GLU A 511 27.86 -11.54 -15.24
CA GLU A 511 29.10 -12.26 -14.92
C GLU A 511 29.29 -12.37 -13.40
N GLY A 512 29.68 -13.55 -12.91
CA GLY A 512 29.86 -13.78 -11.48
C GLY A 512 30.45 -15.15 -11.13
N PRO A 513 30.72 -15.40 -9.83
CA PRO A 513 31.30 -16.67 -9.37
C PRO A 513 30.40 -17.88 -9.66
N ASN A 514 29.08 -17.70 -9.60
CA ASN A 514 28.10 -18.74 -9.91
C ASN A 514 28.21 -19.24 -11.37
N MET A 515 28.54 -18.35 -12.31
CA MET A 515 28.78 -18.69 -13.71
C MET A 515 29.99 -19.62 -13.85
N VAL A 516 31.06 -19.32 -13.13
CA VAL A 516 32.29 -20.12 -13.13
C VAL A 516 32.05 -21.51 -12.54
N GLU A 517 31.30 -21.59 -11.43
CA GLU A 517 30.91 -22.85 -10.82
C GLU A 517 30.06 -23.70 -11.77
N ALA A 518 29.05 -23.11 -12.41
CA ALA A 518 28.21 -23.79 -13.39
C ALA A 518 29.02 -24.32 -14.59
N LEU A 519 29.91 -23.49 -15.16
CA LEU A 519 30.79 -23.89 -16.27
C LEU A 519 31.73 -25.04 -15.87
N LEU A 520 32.31 -24.99 -14.67
CA LEU A 520 33.21 -26.02 -14.17
C LEU A 520 32.48 -27.36 -13.98
N PHE A 521 31.28 -27.30 -13.40
CA PHE A 521 30.43 -28.48 -13.24
C PHE A 521 30.05 -29.09 -14.60
N LEU A 522 29.60 -28.27 -15.55
CA LEU A 522 29.22 -28.74 -16.88
C LEU A 522 30.42 -29.33 -17.65
N ALA A 523 31.59 -28.70 -17.57
CA ALA A 523 32.81 -29.21 -18.20
C ALA A 523 33.23 -30.59 -17.64
N THR A 524 33.18 -30.75 -16.31
CA THR A 524 33.51 -32.02 -15.65
C THR A 524 32.47 -33.10 -15.94
N HIS A 525 31.18 -32.76 -15.94
CA HIS A 525 30.08 -33.66 -16.28
C HIS A 525 30.14 -34.13 -17.74
N CYS A 526 30.33 -33.22 -18.70
CA CYS A 526 30.46 -33.58 -20.11
C CYS A 526 31.70 -34.44 -20.39
N LYS A 527 32.82 -34.18 -19.70
CA LYS A 527 34.01 -35.04 -19.75
C LYS A 527 33.71 -36.45 -19.24
N ALA A 528 32.98 -36.58 -18.12
CA ALA A 528 32.59 -37.88 -17.56
C ALA A 528 31.68 -38.67 -18.53
N GLN A 529 30.77 -37.99 -19.23
CA GLN A 529 29.91 -38.56 -20.28
C GLN A 529 30.62 -38.79 -21.63
N LYS A 530 31.92 -38.49 -21.75
CA LYS A 530 32.70 -38.55 -23.01
C LYS A 530 32.20 -37.61 -24.12
N ARG A 531 31.43 -36.57 -23.78
CA ARG A 531 30.99 -35.50 -24.70
C ARG A 531 32.07 -34.41 -24.78
N PHE A 532 33.18 -34.76 -25.44
CA PHE A 532 34.39 -33.93 -25.40
C PHE A 532 34.25 -32.58 -26.12
N GLU A 533 33.47 -32.50 -27.19
CA GLU A 533 33.27 -31.25 -27.93
C GLU A 533 32.59 -30.17 -27.08
N GLU A 534 31.50 -30.53 -26.40
CA GLU A 534 30.79 -29.62 -25.49
C GLU A 534 31.63 -29.24 -24.27
N ALA A 535 32.39 -30.20 -23.72
CA ALA A 535 33.31 -29.93 -22.62
C ALA A 535 34.42 -28.94 -23.03
N GLU A 536 34.88 -28.98 -24.29
CA GLU A 536 35.87 -28.04 -24.80
C GLU A 536 35.28 -26.62 -24.88
N VAL A 537 34.02 -26.46 -25.31
CA VAL A 537 33.32 -25.16 -25.33
C VAL A 537 33.22 -24.54 -23.93
N TYR A 538 32.86 -25.31 -22.91
CA TYR A 538 32.82 -24.79 -21.54
C TYR A 538 34.23 -24.48 -21.01
N CYS A 539 35.22 -25.32 -21.32
CA CYS A 539 36.60 -25.09 -20.91
C CYS A 539 37.23 -23.86 -21.58
N THR A 540 36.93 -23.58 -22.86
CA THR A 540 37.44 -22.39 -23.54
C THR A 540 36.88 -21.13 -22.91
N ARG A 541 35.58 -21.10 -22.60
CA ARG A 541 34.95 -20.01 -21.84
C ARG A 541 35.58 -19.82 -20.45
N LEU A 542 35.94 -20.90 -19.76
CA LEU A 542 36.66 -20.83 -18.47
C LEU A 542 38.09 -20.26 -18.60
N LEU A 543 38.72 -20.28 -19.78
CA LEU A 543 40.06 -19.70 -19.96
C LEU A 543 40.07 -18.17 -19.92
N ASP A 544 38.93 -17.54 -20.20
CA ASP A 544 38.77 -16.09 -20.19
C ASP A 544 38.80 -15.55 -18.76
N TYR A 545 38.44 -16.37 -17.77
CA TYR A 545 38.51 -16.04 -16.35
C TYR A 545 39.92 -16.18 -15.77
N THR A 546 40.24 -15.39 -14.74
CA THR A 546 41.53 -15.43 -14.02
C THR A 546 41.38 -16.12 -12.68
N GLY A 547 42.16 -17.16 -12.40
CA GLY A 547 42.11 -17.86 -11.12
C GLY A 547 42.51 -19.34 -11.20
N PRO A 548 42.33 -20.13 -10.11
CA PRO A 548 42.55 -21.58 -10.11
C PRO A 548 41.67 -22.31 -11.13
N GLU A 549 40.54 -21.73 -11.52
CA GLU A 549 39.57 -22.29 -12.46
C GLU A 549 40.12 -22.33 -13.88
N LYS A 550 41.02 -21.39 -14.22
CA LYS A 550 41.78 -21.42 -15.48
C LYS A 550 42.76 -22.58 -15.52
N GLU A 551 43.39 -22.90 -14.38
CA GLU A 551 44.32 -24.02 -14.28
C GLU A 551 43.58 -25.36 -14.33
N THR A 552 42.43 -25.47 -13.67
CA THR A 552 41.56 -26.66 -13.76
C THR A 552 41.03 -26.83 -15.18
N ALA A 553 40.60 -25.77 -15.87
CA ALA A 553 40.20 -25.83 -17.28
C ALA A 553 41.34 -26.31 -18.20
N LYS A 554 42.57 -25.79 -18.02
CA LYS A 554 43.75 -26.28 -18.75
C LYS A 554 44.05 -27.75 -18.48
N SER A 555 43.91 -28.18 -17.22
CA SER A 555 44.08 -29.58 -16.81
C SER A 555 43.02 -30.48 -17.45
N LEU A 556 41.75 -30.05 -17.45
CA LEU A 556 40.65 -30.76 -18.10
C LEU A 556 40.89 -30.92 -19.60
N LEU A 557 41.28 -29.84 -20.30
CA LEU A 557 41.61 -29.86 -21.73
C LEU A 557 42.78 -30.80 -22.05
N ARG A 558 43.85 -30.79 -21.25
CA ARG A 558 44.97 -31.73 -21.41
C ARG A 558 44.53 -33.18 -21.22
N GLY A 559 43.72 -33.44 -20.19
CA GLY A 559 43.17 -34.77 -19.93
C GLY A 559 42.25 -35.27 -21.03
N MET A 560 41.47 -34.39 -21.66
CA MET A 560 40.60 -34.73 -22.79
C MET A 560 41.41 -35.06 -24.05
N ARG A 561 42.43 -34.26 -24.37
CA ARG A 561 43.34 -34.53 -25.52
C ARG A 561 44.06 -35.87 -25.35
N ALA A 562 44.52 -36.19 -24.15
CA ALA A 562 45.14 -37.48 -23.85
C ALA A 562 44.17 -38.66 -24.03
N ALA A 563 42.92 -38.51 -23.57
CA ALA A 563 41.89 -39.54 -23.73
C ALA A 563 41.45 -39.76 -25.19
N GLN A 564 41.42 -38.69 -26.00
CA GLN A 564 41.14 -38.76 -27.44
C GLN A 564 42.30 -39.41 -28.22
N SER A 565 43.55 -39.17 -27.82
CA SER A 565 44.74 -39.78 -28.45
C SER A 565 44.94 -41.26 -28.12
N GLY A 566 44.21 -41.81 -27.14
CA GLY A 566 44.30 -43.21 -26.71
C GLY A 566 43.28 -44.17 -27.35
N LEU A 567 42.45 -43.70 -28.29
CA LEU A 567 41.56 -44.56 -29.09
C LEU A 567 42.38 -45.20 -30.22
N PRO A 568 42.41 -46.54 -30.37
CA PRO A 568 43.13 -47.17 -31.47
C PRO A 568 42.47 -46.78 -32.79
N SER A 569 43.27 -46.30 -33.74
CA SER A 569 42.88 -46.18 -35.14
C SER A 569 42.36 -47.52 -35.62
N MET A 570 41.12 -47.59 -36.12
CA MET A 570 40.70 -48.75 -36.90
C MET A 570 41.61 -48.83 -38.13
N ASP A 571 42.49 -49.82 -38.12
CA ASP A 571 43.34 -50.18 -39.26
C ASP A 571 42.44 -50.47 -40.46
N VAL A 572 42.63 -49.66 -41.51
CA VAL A 572 42.09 -49.94 -42.84
C VAL A 572 42.84 -51.17 -43.36
N GLU A 573 42.17 -52.31 -43.35
CA GLU A 573 42.68 -53.57 -43.89
C GLU A 573 43.23 -53.37 -45.31
N HIS A 574 44.54 -53.60 -45.45
CA HIS A 574 45.22 -53.84 -46.70
C HIS A 574 44.71 -55.13 -47.34
N PHE A 575 44.12 -55.03 -48.54
CA PHE A 575 44.01 -56.17 -49.45
C PHE A 575 45.33 -56.31 -50.24
N PRO A 576 45.98 -57.50 -50.26
CA PRO A 576 47.12 -57.78 -51.13
C PRO A 576 46.65 -58.30 -52.52
N PRO A 577 47.56 -58.40 -53.50
CA PRO A 577 47.33 -58.01 -54.90
C PRO A 577 46.52 -58.97 -55.77
#